data_AF-A0A7S2Y7U2-F1
#
_entry.id   AF-A0A7S2Y7U2-F1
#
_cell.length_a   1.000
_cell.length_b   1.000
_cell.length_c   1.000
_cell.angle_alpha   90.00
_cell.angle_beta   90.00
_cell.angle_gamma   90.00
#
_symmetry.space_group_name_H-M   'P 1'
#
loop_
_entity.id
_entity.type
_entity.pdbx_description
1 polymer ?
#
loop_
_entity_poly.entity_id
_entity_poly.type
_entity_poly.pdbx_seq_one_letter_code
_entity_poly.pdbx_strand_id
1 'polypeptide(L)'
;EEVTGYKAIVYLFFAGGMDSYSLIVPKASCGSTNLINDYADVRDDVAISQGSLLQIDDTSDSQPCESFGLHPSLTHIRDLYNMGQAAAVAGIGPLVEPLTKPEYEDKLKDIPPALFAHNTQTDITQTVFPQDRTANGVLGRLGD
;
A
#
# COMPACT_ATOMS: atom_id res chain seq x y z
N GLU A 1 0.02 -7.88 -25.55
CA GLU A 1 0.92 -8.90 -26.12
C GLU A 1 0.84 -10.17 -25.29
N GLU A 2 0.86 -11.35 -25.90
CA GLU A 2 1.12 -12.59 -25.16
C GLU A 2 2.59 -12.63 -24.75
N VAL A 3 2.84 -12.66 -23.44
CA VAL A 3 4.19 -12.89 -22.90
C VAL A 3 4.54 -14.37 -23.08
N THR A 4 5.47 -14.67 -23.98
CA THR A 4 6.03 -16.02 -24.21
C THR A 4 7.37 -16.17 -23.47
N GLY A 5 7.68 -17.38 -22.98
CA GLY A 5 8.90 -17.67 -22.21
C GLY A 5 8.71 -17.75 -20.69
N TYR A 6 9.82 -17.76 -19.95
CA TYR A 6 9.84 -17.90 -18.49
C TYR A 6 9.18 -16.69 -17.81
N LYS A 7 8.26 -16.96 -16.88
CA LYS A 7 7.58 -15.95 -16.06
C LYS A 7 7.95 -16.18 -14.60
N ALA A 8 8.40 -15.13 -13.93
CA ALA A 8 8.67 -15.12 -12.50
C ALA A 8 7.98 -13.94 -11.84
N ILE A 9 7.56 -14.16 -10.59
CA ILE A 9 7.10 -13.10 -9.69
C ILE A 9 8.18 -12.95 -8.62
N VAL A 10 8.68 -11.73 -8.46
CA VAL A 10 9.60 -11.39 -7.37
C VAL A 10 8.81 -10.60 -6.33
N TYR A 11 8.69 -11.16 -5.14
CA TYR A 11 8.05 -10.51 -4.00
C TYR A 11 9.13 -10.00 -3.04
N LEU A 12 9.08 -8.70 -2.73
CA LEU A 12 9.96 -8.05 -1.77
C LEU A 12 9.12 -7.57 -0.58
N PHE A 13 9.41 -8.11 0.62
CA PHE A 13 8.79 -7.66 1.86
C PHE A 13 9.79 -6.82 2.66
N PHE A 14 9.43 -5.56 2.91
CA PHE A 14 10.29 -4.61 3.63
C PHE A 14 9.92 -4.59 5.12
N ALA A 15 10.45 -5.55 5.88
CA ALA A 15 10.17 -5.74 7.31
C ALA A 15 10.72 -4.60 8.20
N GLY A 16 10.09 -3.43 8.18
CA GLY A 16 10.44 -2.27 9.01
C GLY A 16 11.54 -1.37 8.45
N GLY A 17 12.14 -1.72 7.31
CA GLY A 17 13.13 -0.87 6.63
C GLY A 17 12.55 0.22 5.74
N MET A 18 11.23 0.23 5.55
CA MET A 18 10.52 1.09 4.62
C MET A 18 9.30 1.69 5.32
N ASP A 19 9.31 3.01 5.46
CA ASP A 19 8.16 3.78 5.90
C ASP A 19 7.30 4.11 4.67
N SER A 20 6.08 3.55 4.60
CA SER A 20 5.17 3.76 3.47
C SER A 20 4.77 5.23 3.29
N TYR A 21 4.70 6.01 4.38
CA TYR A 21 4.42 7.44 4.32
C TYR A 21 5.63 8.26 3.91
N SER A 22 6.82 7.66 3.80
CA SER A 22 7.98 8.28 3.14
C SER A 22 8.12 7.84 1.69
N LEU A 23 7.50 6.72 1.29
CA LEU A 23 7.55 6.24 -0.09
C LEU A 23 6.62 6.99 -1.02
N ILE A 24 5.36 7.14 -0.63
CA ILE A 24 4.31 7.78 -1.41
C ILE A 24 3.63 8.83 -0.54
N VAL A 25 3.69 10.07 -0.99
CA VAL A 25 3.29 11.24 -0.22
C VAL A 25 2.24 12.02 -1.02
N PRO A 26 1.14 12.47 -0.41
CA PRO A 26 0.19 13.37 -1.08
C PRO A 26 0.89 14.67 -1.53
N LYS A 27 0.67 15.08 -2.78
CA LYS A 27 1.14 16.37 -3.31
C LYS A 27 0.02 17.38 -3.57
N ALA A 28 -1.22 16.96 -3.41
CA ALA A 28 -2.40 17.80 -3.56
C ALA A 28 -3.42 17.48 -2.46
N SER A 29 -4.42 18.34 -2.34
CA SER A 29 -5.65 17.99 -1.63
C SER A 29 -6.35 16.84 -2.36
N CYS A 30 -7.03 15.99 -1.59
CA CYS A 30 -7.73 14.82 -2.09
C CYS A 30 -9.23 15.00 -1.86
N GLY A 31 -9.97 15.34 -2.93
CA GLY A 31 -11.36 15.76 -2.81
C GLY A 31 -11.51 16.96 -1.86
N SER A 32 -12.33 16.80 -0.81
CA SER A 32 -12.52 17.82 0.23
C SER A 32 -11.49 17.78 1.36
N THR A 33 -10.56 16.81 1.35
CA THR A 33 -9.59 16.59 2.43
C THR A 33 -8.24 17.19 2.06
N ASN A 34 -7.66 17.99 2.95
CA ASN A 34 -6.34 18.60 2.75
C ASN A 34 -5.24 17.63 3.21
N LEU A 35 -5.11 16.52 2.49
CA LEU A 35 -4.27 15.39 2.90
C LEU A 35 -2.78 15.74 2.94
N ILE A 36 -2.34 16.73 2.15
CA ILE A 36 -0.97 17.25 2.18
C ILE A 36 -0.66 17.97 3.50
N ASN A 37 -1.61 18.73 4.05
CA ASN A 37 -1.42 19.37 5.36
C ASN A 37 -1.53 18.34 6.49
N ASP A 38 -2.49 17.43 6.43
CA ASP A 38 -2.60 16.35 7.41
C ASP A 38 -1.31 15.52 7.47
N TYR A 39 -0.71 15.24 6.31
CA TYR A 39 0.59 14.60 6.22
C TYR A 39 1.67 15.42 6.94
N ALA A 40 1.80 16.71 6.64
CA ALA A 40 2.80 17.57 7.26
C ALA A 40 2.61 17.67 8.78
N ASP A 41 1.37 17.81 9.25
CA ASP A 41 1.03 17.94 10.67
C ASP A 41 1.31 16.65 11.46
N VAL A 42 0.98 15.48 10.89
CA VAL A 42 1.20 14.19 11.55
C VAL A 42 2.68 13.79 11.52
N ARG A 43 3.40 14.15 10.45
CA ARG A 43 4.81 13.78 10.26
C ARG A 43 5.78 14.76 10.90
N ASP A 44 5.36 16.00 11.13
CA ASP A 44 6.14 17.06 11.76
C ASP A 44 7.57 17.17 11.17
N ASP A 45 8.61 17.00 11.99
CA ASP A 45 10.02 17.17 11.61
C ASP A 45 10.53 16.11 10.62
N VAL A 46 9.84 14.97 10.49
CA VAL A 46 10.19 13.90 9.54
C VAL A 46 9.36 13.93 8.25
N ALA A 47 8.59 15.01 8.01
CA ALA A 47 7.89 15.23 6.76
C ALA A 47 8.87 15.47 5.60
N ILE A 48 8.66 14.80 4.46
CA ILE A 48 9.48 15.04 3.28
C ILE A 48 9.04 16.36 2.62
N SER A 49 10.00 17.23 2.34
CA SER A 49 9.74 18.49 1.65
C SER A 49 9.09 18.24 0.28
N GLN A 50 7.96 18.90 0.04
CA GLN A 50 7.16 18.76 -1.16
C GLN A 50 7.93 19.01 -2.47
N GLY A 51 8.91 19.93 -2.44
CA GLY A 51 9.77 20.26 -3.58
C GLY A 51 10.83 19.18 -3.89
N SER A 52 11.11 18.28 -2.95
CA SER A 52 12.05 17.16 -3.16
C SER A 52 11.39 15.90 -3.73
N LEU A 53 10.07 15.78 -3.56
CA LEU A 53 9.32 14.60 -3.99
C LEU A 53 9.24 14.49 -5.51
N LEU A 54 9.43 13.27 -5.99
CA LEU A 54 9.26 12.90 -7.38
C LEU A 54 7.78 12.80 -7.72
N GLN A 55 7.24 13.77 -8.46
CA GLN A 55 5.81 13.78 -8.79
C GLN A 55 5.42 12.57 -9.65
N ILE A 56 4.31 11.94 -9.27
CA ILE A 56 3.55 10.97 -10.04
C ILE A 56 2.09 11.43 -10.02
N ASP A 57 1.49 11.54 -11.20
CA ASP A 57 0.10 11.96 -11.34
C ASP A 57 -0.74 10.75 -11.75
N ASP A 58 -1.93 10.65 -11.20
CA ASP A 58 -2.91 9.63 -11.57
C ASP A 58 -4.13 10.33 -12.13
N THR A 59 -4.31 10.20 -13.44
CA THR A 59 -5.41 10.80 -14.18
C THR A 59 -6.66 9.93 -14.17
N SER A 60 -6.73 8.88 -13.32
CA SER A 60 -7.93 8.07 -13.19
C SER A 60 -8.93 8.75 -12.26
N ASP A 61 -10.20 8.81 -12.68
CA ASP A 61 -11.31 9.29 -11.84
C ASP A 61 -11.67 8.31 -10.70
N SER A 62 -10.83 7.29 -10.45
CA SER A 62 -11.13 6.16 -9.57
C SER A 62 -10.64 6.33 -8.14
N GLN A 63 -10.01 7.46 -7.80
CA GLN A 63 -9.45 7.70 -6.48
C GLN A 63 -9.55 9.18 -6.06
N PRO A 64 -9.45 9.49 -4.76
CA PRO A 64 -9.73 10.84 -4.26
C PRO A 64 -8.60 11.86 -4.51
N CYS A 65 -7.40 11.40 -4.86
CA CYS A 65 -6.22 12.23 -5.06
C CYS A 65 -5.70 12.09 -6.49
N GLU A 66 -5.39 13.21 -7.14
CA GLU A 66 -4.86 13.21 -8.52
C GLU A 66 -3.32 13.25 -8.58
N SER A 67 -2.66 13.68 -7.49
CA SER A 67 -1.21 13.87 -7.49
C SER A 67 -0.55 13.40 -6.20
N PHE A 68 0.50 12.60 -6.38
CA PHE A 68 1.35 12.06 -5.33
C PHE A 68 2.82 12.31 -5.64
N GLY A 69 3.66 12.09 -4.65
CA GLY A 69 5.10 12.23 -4.70
C GLY A 69 5.77 10.97 -4.20
N LEU A 70 6.67 10.41 -5.01
CA LEU A 70 7.56 9.34 -4.58
C LEU A 70 8.78 9.91 -3.85
N HIS A 71 9.33 9.10 -2.94
CA HIS A 71 10.62 9.40 -2.29
C HIS A 71 11.71 9.75 -3.33
N PRO A 72 12.59 10.75 -3.07
CA PRO A 72 13.61 11.21 -4.03
C PRO A 72 14.50 10.10 -4.63
N SER A 73 14.76 9.04 -3.86
CA SER A 73 15.59 7.90 -4.29
C SER A 73 14.89 6.93 -5.26
N LEU A 74 13.59 7.10 -5.53
CA LEU A 74 12.78 6.17 -6.34
C LEU A 74 12.64 6.63 -7.79
N THR A 75 13.68 7.22 -8.37
CA THR A 75 13.68 7.74 -9.74
C THR A 75 13.27 6.68 -10.77
N HIS A 76 13.80 5.47 -10.64
CA HIS A 76 13.47 4.37 -11.55
C HIS A 76 11.99 3.94 -11.44
N ILE A 77 11.43 3.92 -10.22
CA ILE A 77 10.02 3.58 -10.02
C ILE A 77 9.11 4.67 -10.59
N ARG A 78 9.47 5.96 -10.42
CA ARG A 78 8.76 7.07 -11.06
C ARG A 78 8.75 6.89 -12.59
N ASP A 79 9.89 6.55 -13.18
CA ASP A 79 9.99 6.39 -14.63
C ASP A 79 9.13 5.22 -15.11
N LEU A 80 9.15 4.08 -14.40
CA LEU A 80 8.26 2.94 -14.68
C LEU A 80 6.78 3.31 -14.53
N TYR A 81 6.42 4.09 -13.51
CA TYR A 81 5.05 4.58 -13.30
C TYR A 81 4.60 5.45 -14.48
N ASN A 82 5.43 6.40 -14.90
CA ASN A 82 5.15 7.28 -16.04
C ASN A 82 5.03 6.52 -17.37
N MET A 83 5.67 5.35 -17.49
CA MET A 83 5.51 4.44 -18.63
C MET A 83 4.28 3.52 -18.53
N GLY A 84 3.49 3.60 -17.45
CA GLY A 84 2.38 2.68 -17.21
C GLY A 84 2.82 1.26 -16.85
N GLN A 85 4.07 1.09 -16.39
CA GLN A 85 4.69 -0.20 -16.06
C GLN A 85 4.83 -0.43 -14.55
N ALA A 86 4.44 0.54 -13.73
CA ALA A 86 4.34 0.39 -12.28
C ALA A 86 3.02 1.01 -11.79
N ALA A 87 2.49 0.45 -10.70
CA ALA A 87 1.32 0.97 -10.00
C ALA A 87 1.59 0.96 -8.50
N ALA A 88 1.02 1.93 -7.80
CA ALA A 88 0.98 1.94 -6.34
C ALA A 88 -0.44 1.58 -5.90
N VAL A 89 -0.54 0.71 -4.89
CA VAL A 89 -1.82 0.38 -4.25
C VAL A 89 -1.67 0.66 -2.77
N ALA A 90 -2.33 1.71 -2.31
CA ALA A 90 -2.32 2.14 -0.92
C ALA A 90 -3.57 1.67 -0.17
N GLY A 91 -3.54 1.77 1.17
CA GLY A 91 -4.71 1.42 2.00
C GLY A 91 -5.07 -0.06 1.99
N ILE A 92 -4.13 -0.92 1.60
CA ILE A 92 -4.33 -2.37 1.61
C ILE A 92 -4.02 -2.96 2.99
N GLY A 93 -4.76 -3.99 3.35
CA GLY A 93 -4.56 -4.79 4.55
C GLY A 93 -5.28 -6.11 4.40
N PRO A 94 -4.98 -7.11 5.25
CA PRO A 94 -5.74 -8.35 5.23
C PRO A 94 -7.17 -8.06 5.70
N LEU A 95 -8.15 -8.42 4.88
CA LEU A 95 -9.57 -8.33 5.20
C LEU A 95 -10.20 -9.69 4.98
N VAL A 96 -11.07 -10.12 5.89
CA VAL A 96 -11.89 -11.33 5.71
C VAL A 96 -12.99 -11.07 4.68
N GLU A 97 -13.62 -9.91 4.78
CA GLU A 97 -14.67 -9.43 3.90
C GLU A 97 -14.61 -7.89 3.82
N PRO A 98 -15.26 -7.24 2.82
CA PRO A 98 -15.29 -5.78 2.73
C PRO A 98 -15.83 -5.15 4.01
N LEU A 99 -15.07 -4.24 4.61
CA LEU A 99 -15.35 -3.68 5.93
C LEU A 99 -15.24 -2.15 5.93
N THR A 100 -16.26 -1.47 6.44
CA THR A 100 -16.22 -0.03 6.70
C THR A 100 -15.88 0.26 8.16
N LYS A 101 -15.47 1.50 8.45
CA LYS A 101 -15.15 1.92 9.83
C LYS A 101 -16.34 1.77 10.81
N PRO A 102 -17.56 2.21 10.49
CA PRO A 102 -18.70 1.99 11.39
C PRO A 102 -19.01 0.51 11.61
N GLU A 103 -18.95 -0.33 10.56
CA GLU A 103 -19.15 -1.77 10.69
C GLU A 103 -18.08 -2.43 11.58
N TYR A 104 -16.84 -1.94 11.52
CA TYR A 104 -15.76 -2.37 12.41
C TYR A 104 -16.05 -1.97 13.87
N GLU A 105 -16.43 -0.71 14.11
CA GLU A 105 -16.74 -0.18 15.45
C GLU A 105 -17.93 -0.92 16.10
N ASP A 106 -18.96 -1.20 15.30
CA ASP A 106 -20.17 -1.90 15.72
C ASP A 106 -20.03 -3.44 15.70
N LYS A 107 -18.88 -3.97 15.26
CA LYS A 107 -18.55 -5.40 15.19
C LYS A 107 -19.54 -6.21 14.35
N LEU A 108 -19.90 -5.69 13.19
CA LEU A 108 -20.93 -6.28 12.31
C LEU A 108 -20.41 -7.34 11.35
N LYS A 109 -19.08 -7.49 11.23
CA LYS A 109 -18.40 -8.31 10.23
C LYS A 109 -17.17 -9.00 10.80
N ASP A 110 -16.75 -10.07 10.15
CA ASP A 110 -15.56 -10.81 10.55
C ASP A 110 -14.29 -9.99 10.30
N ILE A 111 -13.35 -10.08 11.23
CA ILE A 111 -12.05 -9.40 11.16
C ILE A 111 -10.91 -10.41 11.26
N PRO A 112 -9.73 -10.11 10.69
CA PRO A 112 -8.54 -10.92 10.91
C PRO A 112 -8.16 -11.00 12.40
N PRO A 113 -7.56 -12.10 12.85
CA PRO A 113 -7.11 -12.21 14.22
C PRO A 113 -6.01 -11.20 14.54
N ALA A 114 -6.08 -10.63 15.75
CA ALA A 114 -5.14 -9.63 16.25
C ALA A 114 -4.90 -8.48 15.26
N LEU A 115 -5.98 -7.87 14.76
CA LEU A 115 -5.92 -6.65 13.97
C LEU A 115 -5.03 -5.62 14.70
N PHE A 116 -4.20 -4.90 13.93
CA PHE A 116 -3.15 -3.98 14.41
C PHE A 116 -1.89 -4.63 15.04
N ALA A 117 -1.82 -5.95 15.21
CA ALA A 117 -0.59 -6.61 15.64
C ALA A 117 0.36 -6.87 14.46
N HIS A 118 1.44 -6.09 14.34
CA HIS A 118 2.38 -6.14 13.21
C HIS A 118 2.85 -7.55 12.82
N ASN A 119 3.24 -8.36 13.80
CA ASN A 119 3.73 -9.72 13.57
C ASN A 119 2.62 -10.63 13.01
N THR A 120 1.45 -10.63 13.64
CA THR A 120 0.32 -11.47 13.21
C THR A 120 -0.21 -11.03 11.84
N GLN A 121 -0.30 -9.73 11.60
CA GLN A 121 -0.74 -9.20 10.32
C GLN A 121 0.25 -9.52 9.20
N THR A 122 1.56 -9.53 9.49
CA THR A 122 2.60 -9.99 8.54
C THR A 122 2.40 -11.45 8.16
N ASP A 123 2.23 -12.33 9.16
CA ASP A 123 1.99 -13.75 8.91
C ASP A 123 0.77 -13.94 8.01
N ILE A 124 -0.36 -13.31 8.37
CA ILE A 124 -1.62 -13.38 7.62
C ILE A 124 -1.47 -12.88 6.17
N THR A 125 -0.76 -11.77 5.95
CA THR A 125 -0.51 -11.27 4.59
C THR A 125 0.29 -12.27 3.78
N GLN A 126 1.26 -12.98 4.38
CA GLN A 126 2.05 -14.00 3.70
C GLN A 126 1.27 -15.31 3.46
N THR A 127 0.35 -15.67 4.37
CA THR A 127 -0.54 -16.82 4.17
C THR A 127 -1.59 -16.55 3.06
N VAL A 128 -1.89 -15.26 2.84
CA VAL A 128 -3.04 -14.73 2.09
C VAL A 128 -4.35 -15.42 2.49
N PHE A 129 -4.47 -15.76 3.77
CA PHE A 129 -5.65 -16.37 4.35
C PHE A 129 -6.02 -15.62 5.64
N PRO A 130 -6.92 -14.62 5.54
CA PRO A 130 -7.16 -13.62 6.60
C PRO A 130 -7.73 -14.18 7.90
N GLN A 131 -8.34 -15.37 7.87
CA GLN A 131 -8.97 -16.01 9.02
C GLN A 131 -7.98 -16.82 9.88
N ASP A 132 -6.85 -17.27 9.31
CA ASP A 132 -5.91 -18.15 9.99
C ASP A 132 -4.45 -17.85 9.60
N ARG A 133 -3.69 -17.37 10.59
CA ARG A 133 -2.26 -17.05 10.46
C ARG A 133 -1.37 -18.28 10.26
N THR A 134 -1.88 -19.48 10.50
CA THR A 134 -1.12 -20.75 10.39
C THR A 134 -1.32 -21.45 9.06
N ALA A 135 -2.20 -20.92 8.19
CA ALA A 135 -2.45 -21.47 6.87
C ALA A 135 -1.19 -21.44 5.99
N ASN A 136 -1.09 -22.41 5.06
CA ASN A 136 -0.02 -22.42 4.07
C ASN A 136 -0.10 -21.16 3.18
N GLY A 137 0.99 -20.41 3.08
CA GLY A 137 1.09 -19.26 2.17
C GLY A 137 1.26 -19.64 0.71
N VAL A 138 1.42 -18.62 -0.14
CA VAL A 138 1.51 -18.80 -1.60
C VAL A 138 2.60 -19.83 -1.97
N LEU A 139 3.79 -19.73 -1.37
CA LEU A 139 4.87 -20.67 -1.64
C LEU A 139 4.61 -22.07 -1.08
N GLY A 140 3.95 -22.18 0.08
CA GLY A 140 3.55 -23.47 0.66
C GLY A 140 2.53 -24.20 -0.22
N ARG A 141 1.58 -23.47 -0.81
CA ARG A 141 0.58 -24.03 -1.74
C ARG A 141 1.13 -24.32 -3.14
N LEU A 142 2.26 -23.73 -3.53
CA LEU A 142 2.93 -24.05 -4.80
C LEU A 142 3.74 -25.34 -4.73
N GLY A 143 4.12 -25.78 -3.53
CA GLY A 143 4.94 -26.98 -3.30
C GLY A 143 4.16 -28.24 -2.92
N ASP A 144 2.85 -28.13 -2.67
CA ASP A 144 1.91 -29.22 -2.41
C ASP A 144 1.22 -29.66 -3.72
#